data_AF-A0A8S2US21-F1
#
_entry.id   AF-A0A8S2US21-F1
#
_cell.length_a   1.000
_cell.length_b   1.000
_cell.length_c   1.000
_cell.angle_alpha   90.00
_cell.angle_beta   90.00
_cell.angle_gamma   90.00
#
_symmetry.space_group_name_H-M   'P 1'
#
loop_
_entity.id
_entity.type
_entity.pdbx_description
1 polymer ?
#
loop_
_entity_poly.entity_id
_entity_poly.type
_entity_poly.pdbx_seq_one_letter_code
_entity_poly.pdbx_strand_id
1 'polypeptide(L)'
;MAVITTADRGIQVYSLDQGPTEYKKIESLLKYQHRCVSIFTDKARNPNGFAVGSIEGRVAIMYVDTPNPGNDNFTFKCHRS
;
A
#
# COMPACT_ATOMS: atom_id res chain seq x y z
N MET A 1 3.37 0.41 12.38
CA MET A 1 3.55 0.65 10.93
C MET A 1 2.78 1.90 10.52
N ALA A 2 3.40 2.78 9.73
CA ALA A 2 2.73 3.87 9.03
C ALA A 2 3.00 3.75 7.53
N VAL A 3 2.04 4.15 6.69
CA VAL A 3 2.18 4.16 5.22
C VAL A 3 1.86 5.56 4.71
N ILE A 4 2.80 6.15 3.98
CA ILE A 4 2.68 7.48 3.41
C ILE A 4 2.67 7.34 1.89
N THR A 5 1.67 7.95 1.25
CA THR A 5 1.62 8.13 -0.19
C THR A 5 1.84 9.60 -0.52
N THR A 6 2.57 9.88 -1.59
CA THR A 6 3.02 11.24 -1.95
C THR A 6 2.70 11.56 -3.41
N ALA A 7 3.09 12.76 -3.85
CA ALA A 7 3.15 13.07 -5.29
C ALA A 7 4.07 12.08 -6.03
N ASP A 8 3.99 12.05 -7.35
CA ASP A 8 4.77 11.15 -8.22
C ASP A 8 4.60 9.66 -7.90
N ARG A 9 3.48 9.29 -7.28
CA ARG A 9 3.12 7.92 -6.88
C ARG A 9 4.13 7.28 -5.91
N GLY A 10 4.84 8.09 -5.12
CA GLY A 10 5.76 7.59 -4.10
C GLY A 10 5.01 6.91 -2.94
N ILE A 11 5.47 5.73 -2.52
CA ILE A 11 4.96 4.99 -1.35
C ILE A 11 6.12 4.70 -0.40
N GLN A 12 5.95 5.09 0.86
CA GLN A 12 6.92 4.90 1.93
C GLN A 12 6.25 4.22 3.12
N VAL A 13 6.89 3.17 3.63
CA VAL A 13 6.45 2.44 4.83
C VAL A 13 7.44 2.75 5.94
N TYR A 14 6.91 3.02 7.13
CA TYR A 14 7.70 3.29 8.34
C TYR A 14 7.38 2.27 9.43
N SER A 15 8.43 1.82 10.13
CA SER A 15 8.29 1.15 11.42
C SER A 15 8.10 2.20 12.51
N LEU A 16 7.32 1.85 13.54
CA LEU A 16 7.06 2.71 14.70
C LEU A 16 7.53 2.08 16.02
N ASP A 17 8.07 0.85 15.99
CA ASP A 17 8.33 0.06 17.20
C ASP A 17 9.46 0.65 18.07
N GLN A 18 10.44 1.30 17.43
CA GLN A 18 11.55 1.99 18.08
C GLN A 18 11.58 3.48 17.70
N GLY A 19 10.40 4.04 17.43
CA GLY A 19 10.23 5.36 16.84
C GLY A 19 10.08 5.34 15.32
N PRO A 20 9.67 6.46 14.69
CA PRO A 20 9.44 6.52 13.26
C PRO A 20 10.73 6.36 12.46
N THR A 21 10.89 5.22 11.82
CA THR A 21 12.05 4.89 10.98
C THR A 21 11.58 4.40 9.62
N GLU A 22 12.23 4.87 8.55
CA GLU A 22 11.89 4.41 7.20
C GLU A 22 12.19 2.92 7.10
N TYR A 23 11.16 2.14 6.76
CA TYR A 23 11.26 0.69 6.65
C TYR A 23 11.44 0.25 5.20
N LYS A 24 10.63 0.78 4.28
CA LYS A 24 10.63 0.36 2.88
C LYS A 24 10.06 1.43 1.96
N LYS A 25 10.69 1.60 0.79
CA LYS A 25 10.11 2.31 -0.36
C LYS A 25 9.53 1.29 -1.33
N ILE A 26 8.30 1.52 -1.77
CA ILE A 26 7.55 0.58 -2.60
C ILE A 26 7.15 1.27 -3.90
N GLU A 27 7.34 0.58 -5.03
CA GLU A 27 6.84 1.04 -6.31
C GLU A 27 5.32 0.85 -6.41
N SER A 28 4.61 1.89 -6.84
CA SER A 28 3.16 1.79 -6.99
C SER A 28 2.75 0.94 -8.20
N LEU A 29 1.84 0.00 -7.97
CA LEU A 29 1.15 -0.75 -9.02
C LEU A 29 0.09 0.07 -9.78
N LEU A 30 -0.20 1.29 -9.32
CA LEU A 30 -1.18 2.19 -9.93
C LEU A 30 -0.47 3.15 -10.89
N LYS A 31 -1.15 3.47 -11.99
CA LYS A 31 -0.58 4.33 -13.04
C LYS A 31 -0.83 5.81 -12.77
N TYR A 32 -1.81 6.13 -11.93
CA TYR A 32 -2.24 7.49 -11.65
C TYR A 32 -2.08 7.85 -10.17
N GLN A 33 -2.20 9.15 -9.88
CA GLN A 33 -2.01 9.73 -8.55
C GLN A 33 -2.84 9.01 -7.48
N HIS A 34 -2.22 8.74 -6.34
CA HIS A 34 -2.89 8.19 -5.16
C HIS A 34 -3.84 9.22 -4.56
N ARG A 35 -4.98 8.76 -4.06
CA ARG A 35 -6.00 9.58 -3.41
C ARG A 35 -6.25 9.15 -1.96
N CYS A 36 -6.12 7.87 -1.66
CA CYS A 36 -6.33 7.33 -0.33
C CYS A 36 -5.46 6.11 -0.09
N VAL A 37 -5.16 5.83 1.19
CA VAL A 37 -4.44 4.64 1.62
C VAL A 37 -5.04 4.16 2.94
N SER A 38 -5.10 2.84 3.13
CA SER A 38 -5.57 2.22 4.37
C SER A 38 -4.75 0.97 4.67
N ILE A 39 -4.33 0.82 5.93
CA ILE A 39 -3.59 -0.35 6.40
C ILE A 39 -4.59 -1.47 6.74
N PHE A 40 -4.25 -2.70 6.38
CA PHE A 40 -4.97 -3.89 6.83
C PHE A 40 -4.08 -4.80 7.68
N THR A 41 -4.72 -5.62 8.50
CA THR A 41 -4.03 -6.55 9.42
C THR A 41 -4.19 -8.00 8.98
N ASP A 42 -3.27 -8.84 9.44
CA ASP A 42 -3.42 -10.30 9.37
C ASP A 42 -4.41 -10.85 10.42
N LYS A 43 -4.47 -12.18 10.55
CA LYS A 43 -5.32 -12.88 11.53
C LYS A 43 -4.90 -12.61 12.99
N ALA A 44 -3.62 -12.34 13.23
CA ALA A 44 -3.07 -12.01 14.54
C ALA A 44 -3.24 -10.51 14.87
N ARG A 45 -3.92 -9.74 14.01
CA ARG A 45 -4.09 -8.28 14.09
C ARG A 45 -2.78 -7.50 13.97
N ASN A 46 -1.74 -8.10 13.39
CA ASN A 46 -0.52 -7.39 13.06
C ASN A 46 -0.71 -6.66 11.72
N PRO A 47 -0.26 -5.40 11.59
CA PRO A 47 -0.23 -4.71 10.31
C PRO A 47 0.63 -5.50 9.30
N ASN A 48 0.05 -5.89 8.17
CA ASN A 48 0.72 -6.77 7.19
C ASN A 48 0.74 -6.18 5.76
N GLY A 49 -0.15 -5.24 5.47
CA GLY A 49 -0.24 -4.63 4.16
C GLY A 49 -1.12 -3.39 4.14
N PHE A 50 -1.34 -2.88 2.95
CA PHE A 50 -2.18 -1.71 2.72
C PHE A 50 -2.92 -1.80 1.39
N ALA A 51 -4.10 -1.17 1.37
CA ALA A 51 -4.82 -0.84 0.16
C ALA A 51 -4.52 0.61 -0.22
N VAL A 52 -4.13 0.88 -1.46
CA VAL A 52 -3.97 2.23 -1.99
C VAL A 52 -4.94 2.44 -3.14
N GLY A 53 -5.69 3.55 -3.10
CA GLY A 53 -6.62 3.97 -4.13
C GLY A 53 -6.06 5.11 -4.97
N SER A 54 -6.34 5.09 -6.27
CA SER A 54 -5.92 6.13 -7.21
C SER A 54 -7.11 6.86 -7.82
N ILE A 55 -6.83 7.98 -8.49
CA ILE A 55 -7.83 8.78 -9.20
C ILE A 55 -8.43 8.09 -10.44
N GLU A 56 -7.85 6.98 -10.92
CA GLU A 56 -8.33 6.24 -12.10
C GLU A 56 -9.43 5.20 -11.79
N GLY A 57 -9.99 5.19 -10.58
CA GLY A 57 -10.98 4.19 -10.18
C GLY A 57 -10.36 2.79 -10.09
N ARG A 58 -9.21 2.69 -9.42
CA ARG A 58 -8.54 1.44 -9.08
C ARG A 58 -7.99 1.46 -7.67
N VAL A 59 -7.99 0.28 -7.06
CA VAL A 59 -7.33 0.00 -5.79
C VAL A 59 -6.27 -1.07 -6.01
N ALA A 60 -5.09 -0.88 -5.42
CA ALA A 60 -4.05 -1.89 -5.31
C ALA A 60 -4.01 -2.44 -3.89
N ILE A 61 -3.97 -3.77 -3.76
CA ILE A 61 -3.71 -4.47 -2.51
C ILE A 61 -2.22 -4.85 -2.51
N MET A 62 -1.49 -4.41 -1.49
CA MET A 62 -0.05 -4.59 -1.39
C MET A 62 0.33 -5.10 0.00
N TYR A 63 0.96 -6.26 0.06
CA TYR A 63 1.59 -6.79 1.26
C TYR A 63 2.99 -6.19 1.40
N VAL A 64 3.37 -5.80 2.63
CA VAL A 64 4.67 -5.18 2.87
C VAL A 64 5.79 -6.20 2.72
N ASP A 65 5.62 -7.37 3.36
CA ASP A 65 6.58 -8.47 3.36
C ASP A 65 5.89 -9.76 2.91
N THR A 66 5.91 -9.98 1.60
CA THR A 66 5.45 -11.22 0.96
C THR A 66 6.60 -11.89 0.19
N PRO A 67 6.73 -13.23 0.26
CA PRO A 67 7.68 -13.97 -0.56
C PRO A 67 7.31 -14.00 -2.04
N ASN A 68 6.03 -13.78 -2.40
CA ASN A 68 5.53 -13.86 -3.78
C ASN A 68 4.78 -12.58 -4.20
N PRO A 69 5.46 -11.42 -4.30
CA PRO A 69 4.79 -10.15 -4.61
C PRO A 69 3.98 -10.16 -5.91
N GLY A 70 4.42 -10.89 -6.94
CA GLY A 70 3.75 -10.95 -8.24
C GLY A 70 2.42 -11.70 -8.24
N ASN A 71 2.17 -12.53 -7.23
CA ASN A 71 0.92 -13.27 -7.08
C ASN A 71 0.04 -12.67 -5.97
N ASP A 72 0.65 -12.20 -4.90
CA ASP A 72 -0.07 -11.71 -3.72
C ASP A 72 -0.53 -10.26 -3.88
N ASN A 73 0.26 -9.42 -4.57
CA ASN A 73 -0.12 -8.04 -4.83
C ASN A 73 -0.92 -7.96 -6.13
N PHE A 74 -2.07 -7.32 -6.07
CA PHE A 74 -2.96 -7.20 -7.22
C PHE A 74 -3.67 -5.86 -7.26
N THR A 75 -4.22 -5.54 -8.42
CA THR A 75 -5.07 -4.35 -8.61
C THR A 75 -6.43 -4.76 -9.11
N PHE A 76 -7.46 -4.03 -8.73
CA PHE A 76 -8.81 -4.22 -9.26
C PHE A 76 -9.44 -2.88 -9.61
N LYS A 77 -10.43 -2.95 -10.51
CA LYS A 77 -11.20 -1.79 -10.97
C LYS A 77 -12.36 -1.58 -10.00
N CYS A 78 -12.65 -0.33 -9.67
CA CYS A 78 -13.74 0.05 -8.77
C CYS A 78 -14.24 1.46 -9.11
N HIS A 79 -15.39 1.87 -8.57
CA HIS A 79 -15.96 3.21 -8.78
C HIS A 79 -16.03 3.60 -10.28
N ARG A 80 -16.42 2.63 -11.11
CA ARG A 80 -16.73 2.83 -12.53
C ARG A 80 -18.26 2.81 -12.66
N SER A 81 -18.79 3.70 -13.50
CA SER A 81 -20.17 3.66 -13.97
C SER A 81 -20.44 2.39 -14.77
#